data_AF-A0A960S7I8-F1
#
_entry.id   AF-A0A960S7I8-F1
#
_cell.length_a   1.000
_cell.length_b   1.000
_cell.length_c   1.000
_cell.angle_alpha   90.00
_cell.angle_beta   90.00
_cell.angle_gamma   90.00
#
_symmetry.space_group_name_H-M   'P 1'
#
loop_
_entity.id
_entity.type
_entity.pdbx_description
1 polymer ?
#
loop_
_entity_poly.entity_id
_entity_poly.type
_entity_poly.pdbx_seq_one_letter_code
_entity_poly.pdbx_strand_id
1 'polypeptide(L)'
;MSYFPTSDLALATIYERIYSATSDNGQPSSEAIQQLCDNIALNPGGKLPRGAAQDLTESIKDTTLNAFSRIAVFSALGKIAIAGGELPRKAAQDLTESIKDTTLDGGARGKAAKVLGKIAIAGGELPGEAAQAVTEFIKDTSLCVGIRILAFDALVEIAIAGGELPGEVIQALTECIKDAEVHGCARILAFDALVEIAIAGKEFAGKAAQVLAKALGTTALARRVLPGKAAQALLVKFIKDTTLDKCARSQAAFALGEIAIAGGELPREATQALLEFIKDT
;
A
#
# COMPACT_ATOMS: atom_id res chain seq x y z
N MET A 1 40.68 17.42 -4.76
CA MET A 1 40.19 16.11 -5.24
C MET A 1 39.41 15.46 -4.11
N SER A 2 38.09 15.60 -4.14
CA SER A 2 37.17 14.98 -3.18
C SER A 2 37.05 13.49 -3.52
N TYR A 3 37.61 12.65 -2.67
CA TYR A 3 37.52 11.20 -2.77
C TYR A 3 36.10 10.80 -2.32
N PHE A 4 35.19 10.58 -3.27
CA PHE A 4 33.96 9.85 -2.99
C PHE A 4 34.32 8.36 -3.02
N PRO A 5 34.34 7.67 -1.87
CA PRO A 5 34.54 6.23 -1.90
C PRO A 5 33.33 5.62 -2.62
N THR A 6 33.63 4.75 -3.57
CA THR A 6 32.65 3.90 -4.26
C THR A 6 31.68 3.28 -3.25
N SER A 7 30.39 3.51 -3.47
CA SER A 7 29.25 3.34 -2.57
C SER A 7 29.14 1.99 -1.83
N ASP A 8 29.70 0.93 -2.39
CA ASP A 8 29.53 -0.43 -1.87
C ASP A 8 30.56 -0.79 -0.78
N LEU A 9 31.77 -0.22 -0.84
CA LEU A 9 32.81 -0.46 0.17
C LEU A 9 32.51 0.31 1.46
N ALA A 10 31.84 1.47 1.34
CA ALA A 10 31.50 2.33 2.46
C ALA A 10 30.47 1.67 3.39
N LEU A 11 29.38 1.10 2.85
CA LEU A 11 28.34 0.42 3.63
C LEU A 11 28.89 -0.79 4.40
N ALA A 12 29.66 -1.65 3.75
CA ALA A 12 30.27 -2.82 4.40
C ALA A 12 31.27 -2.42 5.51
N THR A 13 32.10 -1.39 5.26
CA THR A 13 33.08 -0.90 6.25
C THR A 13 32.40 -0.19 7.42
N ILE A 14 31.31 0.54 7.16
CA ILE A 14 30.48 1.18 8.19
C ILE A 14 29.77 0.12 9.03
N TYR A 15 29.23 -0.92 8.40
CA TYR A 15 28.57 -2.03 9.09
C TYR A 15 29.52 -2.81 10.01
N GLU A 16 30.73 -3.14 9.54
CA GLU A 16 31.79 -3.74 10.37
C GLU A 16 32.19 -2.84 11.55
N ARG A 17 32.30 -1.51 11.34
CA ARG A 17 32.57 -0.54 12.41
C ARG A 17 31.44 -0.47 13.43
N ILE A 18 30.21 -0.46 12.96
CA ILE A 18 29.00 -0.44 13.78
C ILE A 18 28.91 -1.71 14.64
N TYR A 19 29.27 -2.87 14.09
CA TYR A 19 29.23 -4.16 14.79
C TYR A 19 30.43 -4.43 15.69
N SER A 20 31.58 -3.83 15.44
CA SER A 20 32.72 -3.90 16.37
C SER A 20 32.49 -3.16 17.70
N ALA A 21 31.42 -2.38 17.80
CA ALA A 21 31.04 -1.59 18.97
C ALA A 21 29.83 -2.17 19.75
N THR A 22 29.62 -3.50 19.69
CA THR A 22 28.48 -4.20 20.32
C THR A 22 28.32 -3.93 21.82
N SER A 23 27.08 -3.95 22.30
CA SER A 23 26.76 -4.10 23.72
C SER A 23 27.08 -5.52 24.23
N ASP A 24 27.12 -5.70 25.56
CA ASP A 24 27.54 -6.93 26.26
C ASP A 24 26.79 -8.22 25.86
N ASN A 25 25.70 -8.13 25.09
CA ASN A 25 24.85 -9.23 24.64
C ASN A 25 25.05 -9.62 23.15
N GLY A 26 25.97 -8.99 22.43
CA GLY A 26 26.25 -9.31 21.02
C GLY A 26 25.20 -8.81 20.01
N GLN A 27 24.25 -7.97 20.44
CA GLN A 27 23.32 -7.26 19.56
C GLN A 27 23.87 -5.88 19.16
N PRO A 28 23.53 -5.36 17.97
CA PRO A 28 23.86 -3.99 17.60
C PRO A 28 23.11 -3.01 18.52
N SER A 29 23.80 -1.96 18.98
CA SER A 29 23.18 -0.92 19.79
C SER A 29 22.09 -0.15 19.03
N SER A 30 21.22 0.57 19.72
CA SER A 30 20.22 1.44 19.07
C SER A 30 20.86 2.52 18.18
N GLU A 31 22.04 3.02 18.56
CA GLU A 31 22.83 3.97 17.76
C GLU A 31 23.40 3.32 16.49
N ALA A 32 23.89 2.09 16.62
CA ALA A 32 24.33 1.25 15.51
C ALA A 32 23.22 1.01 14.48
N ILE A 33 22.01 0.66 14.96
CA ILE A 33 20.82 0.48 14.13
C ILE A 33 20.41 1.78 13.44
N GLN A 34 20.46 2.91 14.14
CA GLN A 34 20.11 4.21 13.56
C GLN A 34 21.08 4.61 12.44
N GLN A 35 22.39 4.44 12.66
CA GLN A 35 23.39 4.72 11.63
C GLN A 35 23.21 3.82 10.41
N LEU A 36 22.89 2.54 10.59
CA LEU A 36 22.56 1.64 9.48
C LEU A 36 21.33 2.15 8.69
N CYS A 37 20.27 2.57 9.38
CA CYS A 37 19.07 3.12 8.77
C CYS A 37 19.36 4.39 7.95
N ASP A 38 20.17 5.30 8.49
CA ASP A 38 20.54 6.56 7.83
C ASP A 38 21.38 6.29 6.56
N ASN A 39 22.28 5.31 6.61
CA ASN A 39 23.07 4.93 5.44
C ASN A 39 22.23 4.28 4.34
N ILE A 40 21.31 3.38 4.70
CA ILE A 40 20.33 2.84 3.75
C ILE A 40 19.46 3.95 3.17
N ALA A 41 19.16 4.99 3.97
CA ALA A 41 18.40 6.12 3.50
C ALA A 41 19.13 6.96 2.46
N LEU A 42 20.44 7.12 2.60
CA LEU A 42 21.30 7.86 1.67
C LEU A 42 21.68 7.04 0.43
N ASN A 43 21.64 5.71 0.50
CA ASN A 43 22.02 4.82 -0.60
C ASN A 43 21.09 3.60 -0.72
N PRO A 44 19.82 3.79 -1.11
CA PRO A 44 18.82 2.71 -1.11
C PRO A 44 19.11 1.60 -2.11
N GLY A 45 19.87 1.85 -3.19
CA GLY A 45 20.27 0.86 -4.18
C GLY A 45 21.70 0.34 -4.02
N GLY A 46 22.38 0.73 -2.94
CA GLY A 46 23.73 0.26 -2.64
C GLY A 46 23.74 -1.22 -2.29
N LYS A 47 24.89 -1.88 -2.51
CA LYS A 47 25.06 -3.25 -2.03
C LYS A 47 25.00 -3.26 -0.50
N LEU A 48 23.90 -3.78 0.04
CA LEU A 48 23.70 -3.88 1.47
C LEU A 48 24.78 -4.78 2.09
N PRO A 49 25.27 -4.45 3.29
CA PRO A 49 26.14 -5.33 4.04
C PRO A 49 25.46 -6.69 4.26
N ARG A 50 26.23 -7.78 4.16
CA ARG A 50 25.72 -9.13 4.46
C ARG A 50 25.28 -9.16 5.93
N GLY A 51 24.01 -9.49 6.17
CA GLY A 51 23.42 -9.53 7.51
C GLY A 51 22.55 -8.32 7.87
N ALA A 52 22.70 -7.17 7.19
CA ALA A 52 21.97 -5.94 7.53
C ALA A 52 20.44 -6.11 7.56
N ALA A 53 19.87 -6.84 6.59
CA ALA A 53 18.43 -7.12 6.56
C ALA A 53 17.99 -8.02 7.73
N GLN A 54 18.84 -8.96 8.14
CA GLN A 54 18.58 -9.85 9.28
C GLN A 54 18.55 -9.07 10.58
N ASP A 55 19.53 -8.20 10.79
CA ASP A 55 19.64 -7.44 12.04
C ASP A 55 18.51 -6.42 12.20
N LEU A 56 18.15 -5.74 11.10
CA LEU A 56 17.00 -4.85 11.09
C LEU A 56 15.71 -5.61 11.40
N THR A 57 15.58 -6.85 10.91
CA THR A 57 14.44 -7.71 11.22
C THR A 57 14.43 -8.10 12.69
N GLU A 58 15.57 -8.47 13.27
CA GLU A 58 15.68 -8.79 14.70
C GLU A 58 15.40 -7.57 15.59
N SER A 59 15.77 -6.38 15.12
CA SER A 59 15.50 -5.09 15.79
C SER A 59 14.01 -4.75 15.86
N ILE A 60 13.14 -5.37 15.05
CA ILE A 60 11.69 -5.16 15.13
C ILE A 60 11.16 -5.51 16.52
N LYS A 61 11.73 -6.53 17.16
CA LYS A 61 11.34 -7.02 18.50
C LYS A 61 12.08 -6.36 19.64
N ASP A 62 13.05 -5.49 19.36
CA ASP A 62 13.78 -4.77 20.39
C ASP A 62 12.84 -3.77 21.07
N THR A 63 12.53 -4.02 22.35
CA THR A 63 11.66 -3.18 23.17
C THR A 63 12.35 -1.92 23.69
N THR A 64 13.68 -1.82 23.56
CA THR A 64 14.46 -0.65 23.96
C THR A 64 14.40 0.48 22.91
N LEU A 65 14.00 0.17 21.68
CA LEU A 65 13.83 1.17 20.63
C LEU A 65 12.63 2.08 20.89
N ASN A 66 12.89 3.39 20.88
CA ASN A 66 11.84 4.40 20.86
C ASN A 66 11.07 4.39 19.52
N ALA A 67 9.94 5.09 19.46
CA ALA A 67 9.09 5.14 18.27
C ALA A 67 9.82 5.62 17.00
N PHE A 68 10.70 6.62 17.12
CA PHE A 68 11.45 7.16 15.98
C PHE A 68 12.45 6.15 15.42
N SER A 69 13.22 5.49 16.29
CA SER A 69 14.17 4.45 15.89
C SER A 69 13.45 3.26 15.26
N ARG A 70 12.29 2.86 15.80
CA ARG A 70 11.47 1.80 15.22
C ARG A 70 10.94 2.15 13.83
N ILE A 71 10.47 3.39 13.64
CA ILE A 71 10.08 3.92 12.32
C ILE A 71 11.27 3.90 11.35
N ALA A 72 12.48 4.20 11.82
CA ALA A 72 13.69 4.15 11.00
C ALA A 72 14.00 2.71 10.55
N VAL A 73 13.92 1.74 11.46
CA VAL A 73 14.07 0.30 11.15
C VAL A 73 13.08 -0.14 10.08
N PHE A 74 11.78 0.15 10.27
CA PHE A 74 10.75 -0.17 9.28
C PHE A 74 11.02 0.51 7.94
N SER A 75 11.39 1.79 7.96
CA SER A 75 11.75 2.55 6.76
C SER A 75 12.90 1.91 6.00
N ALA A 76 13.94 1.45 6.70
CA ALA A 76 15.09 0.79 6.11
C ALA A 76 14.68 -0.53 5.45
N LEU A 77 13.92 -1.39 6.15
CA LEU A 77 13.39 -2.65 5.59
C LEU A 77 12.57 -2.41 4.32
N GLY A 78 11.71 -1.40 4.30
CA GLY A 78 10.93 -1.05 3.10
C GLY A 78 11.78 -0.52 1.95
N LYS A 79 12.93 0.12 2.21
CA LYS A 79 13.88 0.53 1.17
C LYS A 79 14.64 -0.66 0.61
N ILE A 80 15.06 -1.57 1.48
CA ILE A 80 15.70 -2.84 1.10
C ILE A 80 14.78 -3.62 0.14
N ALA A 81 13.50 -3.78 0.50
CA ALA A 81 12.53 -4.47 -0.35
C ALA A 81 12.44 -3.86 -1.75
N ILE A 82 12.18 -2.55 -1.86
CA ILE A 82 12.01 -1.87 -3.16
C ILE A 82 13.29 -1.92 -4.00
N ALA A 83 14.46 -1.92 -3.36
CA ALA A 83 15.75 -2.02 -4.05
C ALA A 83 16.05 -3.43 -4.60
N GLY A 84 15.15 -4.40 -4.42
CA GLY A 84 15.35 -5.80 -4.79
C GLY A 84 16.24 -6.56 -3.82
N GLY A 85 16.43 -6.05 -2.61
CA GLY A 85 17.17 -6.73 -1.55
C GLY A 85 16.33 -7.86 -0.93
N GLU A 86 16.97 -9.00 -0.66
CA GLU A 86 16.33 -10.12 0.03
C GLU A 86 16.08 -9.78 1.50
N LEU A 87 14.80 -9.83 1.90
CA LEU A 87 14.41 -9.75 3.30
C LEU A 87 14.28 -11.17 3.90
N PRO A 88 14.60 -11.35 5.20
CA PRO A 88 14.30 -12.60 5.88
C PRO A 88 12.80 -12.93 5.81
N ARG A 89 12.47 -14.22 5.67
CA ARG A 89 11.07 -14.69 5.60
C ARG A 89 10.23 -14.23 6.80
N LYS A 90 10.83 -14.17 7.99
CA LYS A 90 10.16 -13.70 9.22
C LYS A 90 9.88 -12.19 9.23
N ALA A 91 10.52 -11.39 8.36
CA ALA A 91 10.38 -9.93 8.39
C ALA A 91 8.93 -9.48 8.15
N ALA A 92 8.24 -10.09 7.18
CA ALA A 92 6.84 -9.79 6.93
C ALA A 92 5.92 -10.25 8.08
N GLN A 93 6.26 -11.34 8.78
CA GLN A 93 5.55 -11.80 9.97
C GLN A 93 5.74 -10.81 11.13
N ASP A 94 6.97 -10.43 11.43
CA ASP A 94 7.31 -9.50 12.51
C ASP A 94 6.68 -8.11 12.30
N LEU A 95 6.63 -7.63 11.05
CA LEU A 95 5.91 -6.41 10.67
C LEU A 95 4.40 -6.55 10.86
N THR A 96 3.83 -7.70 10.50
CA THR A 96 2.40 -7.98 10.69
C THR A 96 2.02 -7.99 12.16
N GLU A 97 2.84 -8.59 13.02
CA GLU A 97 2.65 -8.54 14.48
C GLU A 97 2.79 -7.11 15.02
N SER A 98 3.74 -6.32 14.49
CA SER A 98 3.93 -4.93 14.88
C SER A 98 2.70 -4.05 14.59
N ILE A 99 1.92 -4.35 13.55
CA ILE A 99 0.67 -3.62 13.25
C ILE A 99 -0.39 -3.89 14.32
N LYS A 100 -0.44 -5.13 14.81
CA LYS A 100 -1.39 -5.60 15.83
C LYS A 100 -1.01 -5.16 17.25
N ASP A 101 0.26 -4.88 17.48
CA ASP A 101 0.77 -4.46 18.79
C ASP A 101 0.29 -3.04 19.14
N THR A 102 -0.72 -2.95 20.00
CA THR A 102 -1.30 -1.68 20.48
C THR A 102 -0.41 -0.96 21.49
N THR A 103 0.68 -1.57 21.96
CA THR A 103 1.68 -0.89 22.80
C THR A 103 2.63 -0.01 21.98
N LEU A 104 2.69 -0.23 20.66
CA LEU A 104 3.47 0.60 19.75
C LEU A 104 2.74 1.89 19.39
N ASP A 105 3.52 2.95 19.18
CA ASP A 105 3.03 4.20 18.63
C ASP A 105 2.30 3.98 17.29
N GLY A 106 1.21 4.71 17.07
CA GLY A 106 0.40 4.60 15.87
C GLY A 106 1.19 4.88 14.58
N GLY A 107 2.15 5.81 14.62
CA GLY A 107 3.05 6.09 13.51
C GLY A 107 3.96 4.91 13.16
N ALA A 108 4.48 4.21 14.18
CA ALA A 108 5.26 2.99 13.98
C ALA A 108 4.41 1.87 13.37
N ARG A 109 3.22 1.63 13.91
CA ARG A 109 2.26 0.62 13.39
C ARG A 109 1.87 0.92 11.94
N GLY A 110 1.54 2.18 11.62
CA GLY A 110 1.21 2.61 10.26
C GLY A 110 2.39 2.49 9.30
N LYS A 111 3.61 2.74 9.79
CA LYS A 111 4.83 2.52 9.00
C LYS A 111 5.07 1.04 8.70
N ALA A 112 4.85 0.15 9.67
CA ALA A 112 4.92 -1.29 9.44
C ALA A 112 3.93 -1.73 8.35
N ALA A 113 2.68 -1.24 8.39
CA ALA A 113 1.69 -1.48 7.34
C ALA A 113 2.21 -1.05 5.96
N LYS A 114 2.69 0.19 5.82
CA LYS A 114 3.25 0.69 4.54
C LYS A 114 4.41 -0.18 4.04
N VAL A 115 5.24 -0.72 4.93
CA VAL A 115 6.36 -1.57 4.53
C VAL A 115 5.88 -2.92 4.01
N LEU A 116 4.81 -3.52 4.56
CA LEU A 116 4.22 -4.72 3.98
C LEU A 116 3.75 -4.51 2.54
N GLY A 117 3.14 -3.35 2.24
CA GLY A 117 2.78 -2.98 0.87
C GLY A 117 3.99 -2.97 -0.07
N LYS A 118 5.09 -2.34 0.37
CA LYS A 118 6.34 -2.29 -0.39
C LYS A 118 6.97 -3.67 -0.61
N ILE A 119 6.90 -4.55 0.38
CA ILE A 119 7.37 -5.94 0.26
C ILE A 119 6.56 -6.67 -0.81
N ALA A 120 5.23 -6.51 -0.81
CA ALA A 120 4.37 -7.12 -1.82
C ALA A 120 4.73 -6.64 -3.24
N ILE A 121 4.87 -5.32 -3.43
CA ILE A 121 5.25 -4.73 -4.73
C ILE A 121 6.62 -5.23 -5.22
N ALA A 122 7.56 -5.46 -4.30
CA ALA A 122 8.86 -6.04 -4.60
C ALA A 122 8.81 -7.54 -4.95
N GLY A 123 7.64 -8.18 -4.90
CA GLY A 123 7.46 -9.61 -5.13
C GLY A 123 7.77 -10.48 -3.90
N GLY A 124 7.88 -9.87 -2.71
CA GLY A 124 8.07 -10.59 -1.46
C GLY A 124 6.80 -11.30 -0.99
N GLU A 125 6.97 -12.47 -0.39
CA GLU A 125 5.87 -13.22 0.23
C GLU A 125 5.37 -12.51 1.50
N LEU A 126 4.05 -12.33 1.59
CA LEU A 126 3.39 -11.86 2.80
C LEU A 126 2.73 -13.02 3.56
N PRO A 127 2.65 -12.95 4.90
CA PRO A 127 1.83 -13.90 5.66
C PRO A 127 0.35 -13.71 5.31
N GLY A 128 -0.43 -14.79 5.36
CA GLY A 128 -1.84 -14.79 4.95
C GLY A 128 -2.71 -13.78 5.71
N GLU A 129 -2.35 -13.49 6.95
CA GLU A 129 -3.03 -12.54 7.82
C GLU A 129 -2.54 -11.07 7.69
N ALA A 130 -1.56 -10.78 6.83
CA ALA A 130 -1.01 -9.43 6.64
C ALA A 130 -2.08 -8.41 6.22
N ALA A 131 -2.84 -8.72 5.17
CA ALA A 131 -3.87 -7.83 4.65
C ALA A 131 -5.01 -7.62 5.66
N GLN A 132 -5.33 -8.64 6.46
CA GLN A 132 -6.30 -8.51 7.54
C GLN A 132 -5.78 -7.59 8.65
N ALA A 133 -4.52 -7.74 9.07
CA ALA A 133 -3.93 -6.88 10.09
C ALA A 133 -3.95 -5.39 9.68
N VAL A 134 -3.61 -5.10 8.42
CA VAL A 134 -3.69 -3.75 7.85
C VAL A 134 -5.14 -3.25 7.83
N THR A 135 -6.09 -4.12 7.51
CA THR A 135 -7.52 -3.78 7.49
C THR A 135 -8.07 -3.44 8.87
N GLU A 136 -7.72 -4.24 9.89
CA GLU A 136 -8.10 -3.97 11.28
C GLU A 136 -7.47 -2.67 11.79
N PHE A 137 -6.22 -2.39 11.41
CA PHE A 137 -5.55 -1.14 11.73
C PHE A 137 -6.26 0.08 11.13
N ILE A 138 -6.78 -0.02 9.91
CA ILE A 138 -7.59 1.04 9.29
C ILE A 138 -8.88 1.31 10.08
N LYS A 139 -9.45 0.31 10.77
CA LYS A 139 -10.67 0.47 11.56
C LYS A 139 -10.45 1.18 12.89
N ASP A 140 -9.20 1.35 13.32
CA ASP A 140 -8.85 2.07 14.55
C ASP A 140 -9.09 3.58 14.38
N THR A 141 -10.25 4.05 14.84
CA THR A 141 -10.68 5.45 14.75
C THR A 141 -9.96 6.36 15.76
N SER A 142 -9.21 5.80 16.71
CA SER A 142 -8.38 6.58 17.64
C SER A 142 -7.14 7.17 16.96
N LEU A 143 -6.72 6.59 15.83
CA LEU A 143 -5.56 7.04 15.06
C LEU A 143 -5.89 8.25 14.20
N CYS A 144 -4.92 9.16 14.08
CA CYS A 144 -5.07 10.28 13.15
C CYS A 144 -5.15 9.78 11.70
N VAL A 145 -5.84 10.57 10.86
CA VAL A 145 -6.04 10.23 9.44
C VAL A 145 -4.72 9.95 8.74
N GLY A 146 -3.69 10.77 9.00
CA GLY A 146 -2.34 10.65 8.42
C GLY A 146 -1.72 9.25 8.59
N ILE A 147 -1.92 8.65 9.77
CA ILE A 147 -1.43 7.30 10.08
C ILE A 147 -2.23 6.25 9.31
N ARG A 148 -3.55 6.41 9.24
CA ARG A 148 -4.43 5.49 8.51
C ARG A 148 -4.16 5.51 6.99
N ILE A 149 -3.70 6.63 6.42
CA ILE A 149 -3.28 6.73 5.01
C ILE A 149 -2.22 5.67 4.68
N LEU A 150 -1.23 5.50 5.55
CA LEU A 150 -0.14 4.55 5.33
C LEU A 150 -0.64 3.10 5.18
N ALA A 151 -1.74 2.78 5.86
CA ALA A 151 -2.37 1.47 5.77
C ALA A 151 -3.27 1.33 4.53
N PHE A 152 -3.98 2.39 4.13
CA PHE A 152 -4.71 2.39 2.84
C PHE A 152 -3.74 2.16 1.66
N ASP A 153 -2.65 2.92 1.63
CA ASP A 153 -1.57 2.76 0.66
C ASP A 153 -1.05 1.33 0.63
N ALA A 154 -0.85 0.72 1.80
CA ALA A 154 -0.36 -0.64 1.91
C ALA A 154 -1.32 -1.65 1.26
N LEU A 155 -2.63 -1.53 1.51
CA LEU A 155 -3.62 -2.42 0.90
C LEU A 155 -3.63 -2.31 -0.62
N VAL A 156 -3.50 -1.09 -1.14
CA VAL A 156 -3.40 -0.85 -2.59
C VAL A 156 -2.16 -1.53 -3.16
N GLU A 157 -1.01 -1.33 -2.52
CA GLU A 157 0.26 -1.95 -2.93
C GLU A 157 0.18 -3.48 -2.91
N ILE A 158 -0.43 -4.07 -1.86
CA ILE A 158 -0.67 -5.52 -1.77
C ILE A 158 -1.58 -6.00 -2.91
N ALA A 159 -2.65 -5.27 -3.21
CA ALA A 159 -3.58 -5.62 -4.28
C ALA A 159 -2.93 -5.58 -5.66
N ILE A 160 -2.14 -4.54 -5.93
CA ILE A 160 -1.43 -4.35 -7.20
C ILE A 160 -0.42 -5.48 -7.43
N ALA A 161 0.28 -5.89 -6.38
CA ALA A 161 1.21 -7.02 -6.40
C ALA A 161 0.54 -8.37 -6.73
N GLY A 162 -0.80 -8.43 -6.73
CA GLY A 162 -1.54 -9.68 -6.89
C GLY A 162 -1.57 -10.51 -5.62
N GLY A 163 -1.29 -9.90 -4.46
CA GLY A 163 -1.53 -10.54 -3.18
C GLY A 163 -3.02 -10.85 -3.00
N GLU A 164 -3.31 -11.97 -2.35
CA GLU A 164 -4.69 -12.28 -1.92
C GLU A 164 -5.13 -11.20 -0.92
N LEU A 165 -6.05 -10.34 -1.35
CA LEU A 165 -6.80 -9.51 -0.41
C LEU A 165 -7.96 -10.35 0.13
N PRO A 166 -8.09 -10.50 1.45
CA PRO A 166 -9.32 -11.03 2.04
C PRO A 166 -10.53 -10.28 1.48
N GLY A 167 -11.64 -10.96 1.19
CA GLY A 167 -12.87 -10.30 0.72
C GLY A 167 -13.36 -9.21 1.70
N GLU A 168 -13.01 -9.40 2.97
CA GLU A 168 -13.15 -8.51 4.10
C GLU A 168 -12.47 -7.15 3.89
N VAL A 169 -11.41 -7.07 3.08
CA VAL A 169 -10.73 -5.80 2.73
C VAL A 169 -11.67 -4.91 1.93
N ILE A 170 -12.23 -5.44 0.83
CA ILE A 170 -13.18 -4.69 -0.02
C ILE A 170 -14.40 -4.29 0.81
N GLN A 171 -14.88 -5.15 1.69
CA GLN A 171 -15.96 -4.84 2.61
C GLN A 171 -15.58 -3.72 3.59
N ALA A 172 -14.40 -3.77 4.22
CA ALA A 172 -13.95 -2.75 5.16
C ALA A 172 -13.78 -1.38 4.48
N LEU A 173 -13.23 -1.34 3.26
CA LEU A 173 -13.15 -0.11 2.47
C LEU A 173 -14.56 0.42 2.15
N THR A 174 -15.49 -0.47 1.81
CA THR A 174 -16.91 -0.13 1.58
C THR A 174 -17.57 0.48 2.81
N GLU A 175 -17.41 -0.17 3.97
CA GLU A 175 -17.94 0.28 5.25
C GLU A 175 -17.35 1.64 5.61
N CYS A 176 -16.03 1.81 5.43
CA CYS A 176 -15.34 3.06 5.66
C CYS A 176 -15.92 4.21 4.83
N ILE A 177 -16.23 3.98 3.54
CA ILE A 177 -16.84 5.00 2.67
C ILE A 177 -18.26 5.38 3.14
N LYS A 178 -19.04 4.40 3.58
CA LYS A 178 -20.46 4.59 3.96
C LYS A 178 -20.63 5.20 5.34
N ASP A 179 -19.67 4.99 6.24
CA ASP A 179 -19.75 5.44 7.61
C ASP A 179 -19.61 6.98 7.70
N ALA A 180 -20.70 7.65 8.10
CA ALA A 180 -20.74 9.10 8.23
C ALA A 180 -19.84 9.63 9.35
N GLU A 181 -19.57 8.80 10.38
CA GLU A 181 -18.71 9.12 11.52
C GLU A 181 -17.22 9.02 11.16
N VAL A 182 -16.89 8.34 10.06
CA VAL A 182 -15.53 8.33 9.54
C VAL A 182 -15.18 9.69 8.94
N HIS A 183 -14.05 10.24 9.40
CA HIS A 183 -13.50 11.49 8.89
C HIS A 183 -13.43 11.51 7.36
N GLY A 184 -13.87 12.61 6.74
CA GLY A 184 -14.03 12.73 5.28
C GLY A 184 -12.78 12.31 4.48
N CYS A 185 -11.58 12.67 4.93
CA CYS A 185 -10.33 12.23 4.31
C CYS A 185 -10.14 10.72 4.29
N ALA A 186 -10.48 9.99 5.37
CA ALA A 186 -10.36 8.53 5.39
C ALA A 186 -11.36 7.88 4.42
N ARG A 187 -12.56 8.47 4.25
CA ARG A 187 -13.52 8.02 3.24
C ARG A 187 -13.03 8.23 1.81
N ILE A 188 -12.36 9.36 1.55
CA ILE A 188 -11.74 9.65 0.25
C ILE A 188 -10.64 8.62 -0.05
N LEU A 189 -9.79 8.31 0.91
CA LEU A 189 -8.71 7.36 0.73
C LEU A 189 -9.22 5.93 0.56
N ALA A 190 -10.26 5.54 1.30
CA ALA A 190 -10.91 4.25 1.09
C ALA A 190 -11.51 4.15 -0.32
N PHE A 191 -12.06 5.26 -0.83
CA PHE A 191 -12.55 5.35 -2.19
C PHE A 191 -11.42 5.26 -3.22
N ASP A 192 -10.37 6.05 -3.07
CA ASP A 192 -9.21 6.05 -3.97
C ASP A 192 -8.57 4.66 -4.01
N ALA A 193 -8.42 4.01 -2.84
CA ALA A 193 -7.93 2.65 -2.75
C ALA A 193 -8.80 1.65 -3.52
N LEU A 194 -10.13 1.71 -3.39
CA LEU A 194 -11.02 0.85 -4.17
C LEU A 194 -10.91 1.11 -5.67
N VAL A 195 -10.75 2.37 -6.08
CA VAL A 195 -10.54 2.73 -7.49
C VAL A 195 -9.23 2.13 -7.98
N GLU A 196 -8.14 2.27 -7.24
CA GLU A 196 -6.84 1.72 -7.62
C GLU A 196 -6.86 0.19 -7.68
N ILE A 197 -7.51 -0.47 -6.72
CA ILE A 197 -7.74 -1.93 -6.75
C ILE A 197 -8.54 -2.34 -7.99
N ALA A 198 -9.58 -1.58 -8.34
CA ALA A 198 -10.38 -1.83 -9.53
C ALA A 198 -9.57 -1.63 -10.83
N ILE A 199 -8.72 -0.60 -10.89
CA ILE A 199 -7.85 -0.30 -12.04
C ILE A 199 -6.75 -1.36 -12.19
N ALA A 200 -6.16 -1.82 -11.08
CA ALA A 200 -5.11 -2.84 -11.08
C ALA A 200 -5.53 -4.11 -11.84
N GLY A 201 -6.84 -4.36 -11.96
CA GLY A 201 -7.38 -5.34 -12.88
C GLY A 201 -7.12 -6.79 -12.48
N LYS A 202 -6.69 -7.01 -11.23
CA LYS A 202 -6.44 -8.32 -10.62
C LYS A 202 -7.74 -8.95 -10.10
N GLU A 203 -7.63 -10.05 -9.37
CA GLU A 203 -8.74 -10.87 -8.86
C GLU A 203 -9.88 -10.08 -8.19
N PHE A 204 -9.55 -8.98 -7.51
CA PHE A 204 -10.52 -8.16 -6.75
C PHE A 204 -11.15 -7.02 -7.56
N ALA A 205 -10.74 -6.81 -8.81
CA ALA A 205 -11.17 -5.66 -9.58
C ALA A 205 -12.69 -5.62 -9.80
N GLY A 206 -13.31 -6.78 -10.09
CA GLY A 206 -14.76 -6.88 -10.26
C GLY A 206 -15.53 -6.62 -8.97
N LYS A 207 -15.05 -7.10 -7.81
CA LYS A 207 -15.70 -6.84 -6.51
C LYS A 207 -15.59 -5.37 -6.13
N ALA A 208 -14.40 -4.77 -6.29
CA ALA A 208 -14.18 -3.34 -6.06
C ALA A 208 -15.09 -2.49 -6.98
N ALA A 209 -15.21 -2.88 -8.25
CA ALA A 209 -16.12 -2.25 -9.21
C ALA A 209 -17.59 -2.26 -8.76
N GLN A 210 -18.09 -3.42 -8.34
CA GLN A 210 -19.47 -3.56 -7.86
C GLN A 210 -19.73 -2.69 -6.65
N VAL A 211 -18.80 -2.66 -5.71
CA VAL A 211 -18.89 -1.80 -4.52
C VAL A 211 -18.94 -0.33 -4.92
N LEU A 212 -18.02 0.11 -5.78
CA LEU A 212 -17.97 1.49 -6.25
C LEU A 212 -19.30 1.88 -6.91
N ALA A 213 -19.84 1.03 -7.78
CA ALA A 213 -21.12 1.26 -8.43
C ALA A 213 -22.29 1.34 -7.43
N LYS A 214 -22.31 0.49 -6.38
CA LYS A 214 -23.38 0.46 -5.37
C LYS A 214 -23.27 1.56 -4.31
N ALA A 215 -22.06 1.91 -3.90
CA ALA A 215 -21.84 2.77 -2.73
C ALA A 215 -22.11 4.25 -3.01
N LEU A 216 -21.95 4.71 -4.25
CA LEU A 216 -21.84 6.14 -4.52
C LEU A 216 -22.92 6.72 -5.43
N GLY A 217 -23.57 5.91 -6.25
CA GLY A 217 -24.16 6.45 -7.46
C GLY A 217 -23.05 7.02 -8.36
N THR A 218 -23.09 6.67 -9.62
CA THR A 218 -21.97 6.88 -10.55
C THR A 218 -21.62 8.32 -10.86
N THR A 219 -22.47 9.26 -10.48
CA THR A 219 -22.21 10.70 -10.55
C THR A 219 -21.05 11.14 -9.64
N ALA A 220 -20.85 10.50 -8.48
CA ALA A 220 -19.71 10.79 -7.61
C ALA A 220 -18.43 10.11 -8.10
N LEU A 221 -18.53 8.91 -8.71
CA LEU A 221 -17.43 8.27 -9.42
C LEU A 221 -16.95 9.12 -10.61
N ALA A 222 -17.86 9.58 -11.46
CA ALA A 222 -17.52 10.42 -12.61
C ALA A 222 -16.88 11.75 -12.23
N ARG A 223 -17.23 12.31 -11.04
CA ARG A 223 -16.69 13.58 -10.55
C ARG A 223 -15.36 13.46 -9.80
N ARG A 224 -15.12 12.35 -9.08
CA ARG A 224 -13.88 12.13 -8.31
C ARG A 224 -12.82 11.36 -9.08
N VAL A 225 -13.23 10.40 -9.91
CA VAL A 225 -12.32 9.76 -10.86
C VAL A 225 -12.09 10.78 -11.98
N LEU A 226 -11.04 11.57 -11.83
CA LEU A 226 -10.58 12.60 -12.76
C LEU A 226 -10.71 12.16 -14.23
N PRO A 227 -10.91 13.11 -15.18
CA PRO A 227 -11.06 12.85 -16.62
C PRO A 227 -9.76 12.34 -17.27
N GLY A 228 -9.33 11.17 -16.86
CA GLY A 228 -8.12 10.50 -17.34
C GLY A 228 -8.46 9.23 -18.10
N LYS A 229 -7.59 8.85 -19.04
CA LYS A 229 -7.74 7.64 -19.86
C LYS A 229 -7.93 6.37 -19.02
N ALA A 230 -7.31 6.29 -17.83
CA ALA A 230 -7.44 5.16 -16.91
C ALA A 230 -8.86 5.02 -16.34
N ALA A 231 -9.49 6.14 -15.98
CA ALA A 231 -10.87 6.19 -15.50
C ALA A 231 -11.86 5.70 -16.56
N GLN A 232 -11.70 6.23 -17.78
CA GLN A 232 -12.50 5.86 -18.92
C GLN A 232 -12.31 4.38 -19.25
N ALA A 233 -11.08 3.87 -19.23
CA ALA A 233 -10.79 2.45 -19.44
C ALA A 233 -11.45 1.56 -18.38
N LEU A 234 -11.46 2.00 -17.11
CA LEU A 234 -12.14 1.28 -16.03
C LEU A 234 -13.65 1.23 -16.25
N LEU A 235 -14.27 2.36 -16.57
CA LEU A 235 -15.71 2.43 -16.84
C LEU A 235 -16.09 1.58 -18.07
N VAL A 236 -15.26 1.58 -19.11
CA VAL A 236 -15.42 0.69 -20.28
C VAL A 236 -15.35 -0.77 -19.87
N LYS A 237 -14.38 -1.14 -19.05
CA LYS A 237 -14.26 -2.50 -18.51
C LYS A 237 -15.52 -2.88 -17.73
N PHE A 238 -16.07 -1.98 -16.92
CA PHE A 238 -17.31 -2.24 -16.17
C PHE A 238 -18.51 -2.44 -17.09
N ILE A 239 -18.65 -1.63 -18.13
CA ILE A 239 -19.77 -1.77 -19.09
C ILE A 239 -19.74 -3.14 -19.79
N LYS A 240 -18.53 -3.60 -20.15
CA LYS A 240 -18.28 -4.88 -20.83
C LYS A 240 -18.33 -6.09 -19.88
N ASP A 241 -18.15 -5.89 -18.57
CA ASP A 241 -18.10 -6.97 -17.59
C ASP A 241 -19.51 -7.48 -17.26
N THR A 242 -19.87 -8.63 -17.86
CA THR A 242 -21.17 -9.28 -17.66
C THR A 242 -21.34 -9.92 -16.29
N THR A 243 -20.28 -9.98 -15.48
CA THR A 243 -20.38 -10.42 -14.08
C THR A 243 -20.94 -9.32 -13.15
N LEU A 244 -20.93 -8.07 -13.61
CA LEU A 244 -21.58 -6.96 -12.95
C LEU A 244 -23.09 -6.98 -13.22
N ASP A 245 -23.89 -6.59 -12.22
CA ASP A 245 -25.33 -6.46 -12.41
C ASP A 245 -25.68 -5.33 -13.41
N LYS A 246 -26.88 -5.40 -14.01
CA LYS A 246 -27.33 -4.41 -15.01
C LYS A 246 -27.30 -2.98 -14.47
N CYS A 247 -27.55 -2.79 -13.16
CA CYS A 247 -27.51 -1.47 -12.54
C CYS A 247 -26.08 -0.92 -12.58
N ALA A 248 -25.09 -1.69 -12.14
CA ALA A 248 -23.68 -1.31 -12.15
C ALA A 248 -23.16 -1.00 -13.57
N ARG A 249 -23.56 -1.79 -14.57
CA ARG A 249 -23.21 -1.54 -15.99
C ARG A 249 -23.85 -0.25 -16.52
N SER A 250 -25.16 -0.03 -16.27
CA SER A 250 -25.87 1.21 -16.65
C SER A 250 -25.26 2.44 -16.00
N GLN A 251 -24.88 2.31 -14.73
CA GLN A 251 -24.23 3.35 -13.95
C GLN A 251 -22.85 3.70 -14.55
N ALA A 252 -22.04 2.70 -14.92
CA ALA A 252 -20.76 2.95 -15.58
C ALA A 252 -20.92 3.64 -16.96
N ALA A 253 -21.95 3.25 -17.72
CA ALA A 253 -22.33 3.92 -18.97
C ALA A 253 -22.72 5.39 -18.74
N PHE A 254 -23.51 5.67 -17.71
CA PHE A 254 -23.89 7.02 -17.32
C PHE A 254 -22.67 7.89 -16.95
N ALA A 255 -21.72 7.35 -16.17
CA ALA A 255 -20.49 8.06 -15.82
C ALA A 255 -19.63 8.43 -17.05
N LEU A 256 -19.50 7.53 -18.04
CA LEU A 256 -18.82 7.89 -19.30
C LEU A 256 -19.56 8.99 -20.06
N GLY A 257 -20.90 8.99 -20.04
CA GLY A 257 -21.72 10.05 -20.60
C GLY A 257 -21.45 11.41 -19.94
N GLU A 258 -21.38 11.47 -18.62
CA GLU A 258 -21.06 12.68 -17.85
C GLU A 258 -19.65 13.22 -18.18
N ILE A 259 -18.67 12.33 -18.33
CA ILE A 259 -17.30 12.70 -18.75
C ILE A 259 -17.32 13.36 -20.15
N ALA A 260 -18.11 12.81 -21.07
CA ALA A 260 -18.27 13.38 -22.42
C ALA A 260 -18.95 14.75 -22.39
N ILE A 261 -20.02 14.90 -21.59
CA ILE A 261 -20.76 16.17 -21.43
C ILE A 261 -19.87 17.24 -20.82
N ALA A 262 -18.98 16.88 -19.88
CA ALA A 262 -18.01 17.79 -19.28
C ALA A 262 -16.86 18.21 -20.22
N GLY A 263 -16.91 17.84 -21.50
CA GLY A 263 -15.91 18.18 -22.51
C GLY A 263 -14.70 17.22 -22.54
N GLY A 264 -14.79 16.08 -21.85
CA GLY A 264 -13.77 15.04 -21.95
C GLY A 264 -13.89 14.26 -23.26
N GLU A 265 -12.78 14.11 -23.99
CA GLU A 265 -12.75 13.22 -25.15
C GLU A 265 -12.91 11.77 -24.70
N LEU A 266 -13.94 11.10 -25.23
CA LEU A 266 -14.09 9.66 -25.07
C LEU A 266 -13.25 8.92 -26.11
N PRO A 267 -12.41 7.96 -25.72
CA PRO A 267 -11.72 7.11 -26.67
C PRO A 267 -12.74 6.28 -27.45
N ARG A 268 -12.39 5.89 -28.68
CA ARG A 268 -13.25 5.08 -29.55
C ARG A 268 -13.79 3.84 -28.86
N GLU A 269 -12.98 3.20 -28.02
CA GLU A 269 -13.38 2.04 -27.25
C GLU A 269 -14.52 2.34 -26.25
N ALA A 270 -14.52 3.53 -25.63
CA ALA A 270 -15.59 3.98 -24.75
C ALA A 270 -16.89 4.25 -25.49
N THR A 271 -16.80 4.92 -26.63
CA THR A 271 -17.96 5.12 -27.51
C THR A 271 -18.55 3.78 -27.97
N GLN A 272 -17.70 2.83 -28.32
CA GLN A 272 -18.14 1.51 -28.78
C GLN A 272 -18.78 0.69 -27.65
N ALA A 273 -18.19 0.70 -26.45
CA ALA A 273 -18.77 0.03 -25.29
C ALA A 273 -20.17 0.57 -24.94
N LEU A 274 -20.37 1.89 -25.03
CA LEU A 274 -21.69 2.51 -24.85
C LEU A 274 -22.69 2.05 -25.91
N LEU A 275 -22.29 2.02 -27.18
CA LEU A 275 -23.15 1.57 -28.28
C LEU A 275 -23.54 0.10 -28.16
N GLU A 276 -22.61 -0.75 -27.75
CA GLU A 276 -22.86 -2.18 -27.51
C GLU A 276 -23.80 -2.37 -26.31
N PHE A 277 -23.59 -1.62 -25.22
CA PHE A 277 -24.44 -1.66 -24.05
C PHE A 277 -25.89 -1.27 -24.35
N ILE A 278 -26.11 -0.19 -25.11
CA ILE A 278 -27.46 0.27 -25.50
C ILE A 278 -28.20 -0.78 -26.33
N LYS A 279 -27.49 -1.58 -27.14
CA LYS A 279 -28.10 -2.67 -27.94
C LYS A 279 -28.47 -3.90 -27.11
N ASP A 280 -27.87 -4.04 -25.93
CA ASP A 280 -27.99 -5.20 -25.03
C ASP A 280 -29.03 -4.96 -23.90
N THR A 281 -29.52 -3.72 -23.77
CA THR A 281 -30.58 -3.28 -22.84
C THR A 281 -31.96 -3.22 -23.50
#